data_AF-A0A8X6K889-F1
#
_entry.id   AF-A0A8X6K889-F1
#
_cell.length_a   1.000
_cell.length_b   1.000
_cell.length_c   1.000
_cell.angle_alpha   90.00
_cell.angle_beta   90.00
_cell.angle_gamma   90.00
#
_symmetry.space_group_name_H-M   'P 1'
#
loop_
_entity.id
_entity.type
_entity.pdbx_description
1 polymer ?
#
loop_
_entity_poly.entity_id
_entity_poly.type
_entity_poly.pdbx_seq_one_letter_code
_entity_poly.pdbx_strand_id
1 'polypeptide(L)'
;MDYNGRTEEGCSASEVLLSLHVSDLKICDLWSLDSLGIKEPSISQSKSEIEEAVKDHFVRSLRRDDEGRYQVSLPWLEVHPELSENRNIAERRLKSCVRSLQKKEIVYRSM
;
A
#
# COMPACT_ATOMS: atom_id res chain seq x y z
N MET A 1 -44.13 32.04 -17.29
CA MET A 1 -43.01 32.60 -16.51
C MET A 1 -42.63 31.58 -15.46
N ASP A 2 -41.34 31.58 -15.13
CA ASP A 2 -40.73 31.10 -13.88
C ASP A 2 -39.99 29.74 -13.86
N TYR A 3 -38.68 29.90 -14.12
CA TYR A 3 -37.51 29.40 -13.40
C TYR A 3 -37.23 27.89 -13.31
N ASN A 4 -36.47 27.44 -14.31
CA ASN A 4 -35.11 26.89 -14.19
C ASN A 4 -34.69 26.36 -12.80
N GLY A 5 -34.93 25.07 -12.52
CA GLY A 5 -34.30 24.35 -11.42
C GLY A 5 -32.92 23.83 -11.84
N ARG A 6 -31.92 24.70 -11.76
CA ARG A 6 -30.50 24.34 -11.85
C ARG A 6 -30.21 23.36 -10.71
N THR A 7 -29.92 22.10 -11.04
CA THR A 7 -29.42 21.12 -10.06
C THR A 7 -28.10 21.64 -9.51
N GLU A 8 -28.11 22.09 -8.26
CA GLU A 8 -26.90 22.41 -7.52
C GLU A 8 -26.18 21.09 -7.26
N GLU A 9 -25.24 20.74 -8.15
CA GLU A 9 -24.19 19.77 -7.84
C GLU A 9 -23.33 20.41 -6.75
N GLY A 10 -23.73 20.19 -5.50
CA GLY A 10 -22.94 20.56 -4.34
C GLY A 10 -21.60 19.84 -4.45
N CYS A 11 -20.53 20.61 -4.67
CA CYS A 11 -19.17 20.07 -4.71
C CYS A 11 -18.94 19.34 -3.38
N SER A 12 -18.77 18.02 -3.47
CA SER A 12 -18.65 17.19 -2.28
C SER A 12 -17.49 17.72 -1.46
N ALA A 13 -17.66 17.92 -0.15
CA ALA A 13 -16.60 18.46 0.70
C ALA A 13 -15.31 17.63 0.57
N SER A 14 -15.43 16.34 0.24
CA SER A 14 -14.31 15.45 -0.07
C SER A 14 -13.56 15.84 -1.35
N GLU A 15 -14.26 16.30 -2.39
CA GLU A 15 -13.65 16.72 -3.67
C GLU A 15 -12.89 18.02 -3.49
N VAL A 16 -13.46 18.98 -2.77
CA VAL A 16 -12.80 20.25 -2.43
C VAL A 16 -11.59 20.00 -1.54
N LEU A 17 -11.72 19.12 -0.55
CA LEU A 17 -10.64 18.78 0.37
C LEU A 17 -9.49 18.06 -0.37
N LEU A 18 -9.78 17.09 -1.24
CA LEU A 18 -8.77 16.45 -2.08
C LEU A 18 -8.12 17.43 -3.06
N SER A 19 -8.90 18.30 -3.72
CA SER A 19 -8.38 19.30 -4.65
C SER A 19 -7.46 20.30 -3.95
N LEU A 20 -7.81 20.74 -2.74
CA LEU A 20 -6.99 21.64 -1.93
C LEU A 20 -5.68 20.95 -1.48
N HIS A 21 -5.74 19.67 -1.11
CA HIS A 21 -4.56 18.90 -0.73
C HIS A 21 -3.60 18.64 -1.91
N VAL A 22 -4.11 18.56 -3.14
CA VAL A 22 -3.30 18.29 -4.33
C VAL A 22 -2.66 19.57 -4.88
N SER A 23 -3.30 20.73 -4.73
CA SER A 23 -2.77 22.02 -5.23
C SER A 23 -1.51 22.51 -4.52
N ASP A 24 -1.25 22.06 -3.28
CA ASP A 24 -0.09 22.46 -2.48
C ASP A 24 1.13 21.54 -2.64
N LEU A 25 1.01 20.44 -3.41
CA LEU A 25 2.08 19.47 -3.64
C LEU A 25 2.73 19.72 -5.01
N LYS A 26 4.05 19.91 -5.05
CA LYS A 26 4.76 19.95 -6.34
C LYS A 26 4.74 18.54 -6.92
N ILE A 27 4.65 18.41 -8.25
CA ILE A 27 4.69 17.09 -8.92
C ILE A 27 5.92 16.27 -8.48
N CYS A 28 7.07 16.93 -8.26
CA CYS A 28 8.30 16.30 -7.77
C CYS A 28 8.14 15.70 -6.37
N ASP A 29 7.30 16.32 -5.54
CA ASP A 29 7.00 15.83 -4.19
C ASP A 29 6.17 14.54 -4.25
N LEU A 30 5.46 14.23 -5.35
CA LEU A 30 4.76 12.93 -5.49
C LEU A 30 5.73 11.78 -5.79
N TRP A 31 6.91 12.10 -6.30
CA TRP A 31 7.95 11.13 -6.68
C TRP A 31 9.10 11.09 -5.68
N SER A 32 9.10 11.95 -4.67
CA SER A 32 10.13 11.92 -3.64
C SER A 32 9.93 10.68 -2.77
N LEU A 33 11.01 9.94 -2.53
CA LEU A 33 10.96 8.73 -1.70
C LEU A 33 10.45 9.08 -0.29
N ASP A 34 10.79 10.26 0.22
CA ASP A 34 10.33 10.76 1.52
C ASP A 34 8.82 10.97 1.61
N SER A 35 8.17 11.46 0.56
CA SER A 35 6.70 11.61 0.55
C SER A 35 5.98 10.28 0.39
N LEU A 36 6.61 9.32 -0.29
CA LEU A 36 6.15 7.95 -0.43
C LEU A 36 6.37 7.13 0.87
N GLY A 37 6.93 7.74 1.91
CA GLY A 37 7.23 7.10 3.18
C GLY A 37 8.42 6.13 3.11
N ILE A 38 9.15 6.12 1.98
CA ILE A 38 10.39 5.38 1.78
C ILE A 38 11.52 6.25 2.30
N LYS A 39 11.60 6.36 3.62
CA LYS A 39 12.72 7.04 4.28
C LYS A 39 13.91 6.10 4.28
N GLU A 40 15.13 6.67 4.20
CA GLU A 40 16.29 5.87 4.55
C GLU A 40 16.07 5.34 5.96
N PRO A 41 16.20 4.02 6.15
CA PRO A 41 15.96 3.42 7.44
C PRO A 41 16.91 4.10 8.43
N SER A 42 16.40 4.46 9.62
CA SER A 42 17.21 5.01 10.71
C SER A 42 18.08 3.91 11.33
N ILE A 43 18.77 3.15 10.48
CA ILE A 43 19.69 2.11 10.88
C ILE A 43 20.85 2.87 11.52
N SER A 44 21.09 2.58 12.80
CA SER A 44 22.25 3.12 13.53
C SER A 44 23.60 2.65 12.95
N GLN A 45 23.58 1.78 11.93
CA GLN A 45 24.72 1.20 11.26
C GLN A 45 25.28 2.17 10.22
N SER A 46 26.60 2.17 10.08
CA SER A 46 27.26 2.98 9.06
C SER A 46 26.90 2.49 7.64
N LYS A 47 26.95 3.38 6.64
CA LYS A 47 26.73 3.01 5.22
C LYS A 47 27.61 1.82 4.79
N SER A 48 28.82 1.74 5.32
CA SER A 48 29.76 0.64 5.03
C SER A 48 29.26 -0.72 5.53
N GLU A 49 28.67 -0.79 6.72
CA GLU A 49 28.13 -2.04 7.28
C GLU A 49 26.94 -2.54 6.46
N ILE A 50 26.08 -1.63 5.99
CA ILE A 50 24.94 -1.96 5.13
C ILE A 50 25.45 -2.52 3.79
N GLU A 51 26.46 -1.88 3.19
CA GLU A 51 27.05 -2.35 1.93
C GLU A 51 27.71 -3.73 2.07
N GLU A 52 28.41 -3.99 3.17
CA GLU A 52 29.01 -5.29 3.46
C GLU A 52 27.94 -6.37 3.65
N ALA A 53 26.90 -6.09 4.44
CA ALA A 53 25.77 -7.02 4.62
C ALA A 53 25.03 -7.33 3.30
N VAL A 54 24.87 -6.34 2.41
CA VAL A 54 24.27 -6.53 1.09
C VAL A 54 25.15 -7.43 0.20
N LYS A 55 26.47 -7.24 0.22
CA LYS A 55 27.42 -8.09 -0.52
C LYS A 55 27.37 -9.53 -0.02
N ASP A 56 27.39 -9.72 1.30
CA ASP A 56 27.31 -11.05 1.91
C ASP A 56 25.99 -11.74 1.58
N HIS A 57 24.88 -11.02 1.65
CA HIS A 57 23.56 -11.54 1.28
C HIS A 57 23.51 -11.94 -0.20
N PHE A 58 24.06 -11.12 -1.09
CA PHE A 58 24.13 -11.41 -2.52
C PHE A 58 24.86 -12.72 -2.78
N VAL A 59 26.06 -12.89 -2.20
CA VAL A 59 26.88 -14.10 -2.38
C VAL A 59 26.16 -15.33 -1.83
N ARG A 60 25.57 -15.23 -0.63
CA ARG A 60 24.83 -16.34 0.00
C ARG A 60 23.59 -16.76 -0.77
N SER A 61 22.95 -15.82 -1.46
CA SER A 61 21.66 -16.03 -2.10
C SER A 61 21.74 -16.30 -3.59
N LEU A 62 22.93 -16.16 -4.18
CA LEU A 62 23.18 -16.42 -5.59
C LEU A 62 23.02 -17.92 -5.87
N ARG A 63 22.05 -18.24 -6.71
CA ARG A 63 21.73 -19.60 -7.18
C ARG A 63 21.64 -19.62 -8.68
N ARG A 64 21.78 -20.81 -9.26
CA ARG A 64 21.58 -21.03 -10.69
C ARG A 64 20.39 -21.96 -10.87
N ASP A 65 19.49 -21.55 -11.74
CA ASP A 65 18.32 -22.33 -12.16
C ASP A 65 18.75 -23.49 -13.08
N ASP A 66 17.87 -24.47 -13.28
CA ASP A 66 18.10 -25.62 -14.17
C ASP A 66 18.24 -25.18 -15.63
N GLU A 67 17.61 -24.05 -15.99
CA GLU A 67 17.74 -23.38 -17.29
C GLU A 67 19.01 -22.51 -17.38
N GLY A 68 19.85 -22.52 -16.35
CA GLY A 68 21.14 -21.84 -16.33
C GLY A 68 21.09 -20.35 -15.98
N ARG A 69 19.92 -19.80 -15.64
CA ARG A 69 19.74 -18.40 -15.20
C ARG A 69 20.24 -18.17 -13.78
N TYR A 70 20.84 -17.01 -13.53
CA TYR A 70 21.18 -16.60 -12.17
C TYR A 70 19.95 -16.05 -11.46
N GLN A 71 19.73 -16.54 -10.24
CA GLN A 71 18.69 -16.07 -9.33
C GLN A 71 19.38 -15.57 -8.06
N VAL A 72 18.91 -14.46 -7.53
CA VAL A 72 19.37 -13.90 -6.26
C VAL A 72 18.15 -13.39 -5.49
N SER A 73 18.10 -13.64 -4.19
CA SER A 73 17.06 -13.02 -3.37
C SER A 73 17.38 -11.54 -3.15
N LEU A 74 16.33 -10.74 -3.04
CA LEU A 74 16.48 -9.33 -2.69
C LEU A 74 16.94 -9.22 -1.22
N PRO A 75 17.89 -8.32 -0.91
CA PRO A 75 18.30 -8.07 0.47
C PRO A 75 17.13 -7.41 1.21
N TRP A 76 16.58 -8.13 2.17
CA TRP A 76 15.57 -7.59 3.08
C TRP A 76 16.27 -6.78 4.17
N LEU A 77 15.72 -5.61 4.54
CA LEU A 77 16.14 -4.95 5.77
C LEU A 77 15.79 -5.87 6.95
N GLU A 78 16.76 -6.15 7.82
CA GLU A 78 16.53 -6.96 9.04
C GLU A 78 15.50 -6.33 9.98
N VAL A 79 15.38 -5.00 9.95
CA VAL A 79 14.40 -4.26 10.76
C VAL A 79 13.11 -4.10 9.98
N HIS A 80 12.29 -5.15 9.94
CA HIS A 80 10.88 -5.02 9.55
C HIS A 80 10.02 -5.11 10.81
N PRO A 81 9.18 -4.10 11.12
CA PRO A 81 8.22 -4.22 12.21
C PRO A 81 7.32 -5.44 11.95
N GLU A 82 6.86 -6.12 13.00
CA GLU A 82 5.93 -7.23 12.81
C GLU A 82 4.74 -6.77 11.97
N LEU A 83 4.42 -7.54 10.92
CA LEU A 83 3.26 -7.24 10.08
C LEU A 83 2.03 -7.21 10.98
N SER A 84 1.26 -6.13 10.90
CA SER A 84 0.06 -6.01 11.71
C SER A 84 -0.92 -7.14 11.39
N GLU A 85 -1.52 -7.73 12.43
CA GLU A 85 -2.48 -8.80 12.25
C GLU A 85 -3.80 -8.24 11.69
N ASN A 86 -3.98 -8.34 10.37
CA ASN A 86 -5.18 -7.85 9.67
C ASN A 86 -6.39 -8.80 9.79
N ARG A 87 -6.28 -9.86 10.61
CA ARG A 87 -7.32 -10.89 10.77
C ARG A 87 -8.67 -10.29 11.14
N ASN A 88 -8.71 -9.42 12.15
CA ASN A 88 -9.95 -8.81 12.65
C ASN A 88 -10.63 -7.95 11.57
N ILE A 89 -9.84 -7.22 10.77
CA ILE A 89 -10.35 -6.37 9.68
C ILE A 89 -10.90 -7.24 8.56
N ALA A 90 -10.16 -8.28 8.16
CA ALA A 90 -10.58 -9.23 7.14
C ALA A 90 -11.87 -9.95 7.55
N GLU A 91 -11.97 -10.41 8.80
CA GLU A 91 -13.17 -11.08 9.32
C GLU A 91 -14.38 -10.14 9.34
N ARG A 92 -14.19 -8.88 9.76
CA ARG A 92 -15.27 -7.89 9.75
C ARG A 92 -15.76 -7.59 8.33
N ARG A 93 -14.83 -7.45 7.37
CA ARG A 93 -15.16 -7.27 5.94
C ARG A 93 -15.90 -8.48 5.38
N LEU A 94 -15.46 -9.69 5.72
CA LEU A 94 -16.13 -10.94 5.34
C LEU A 94 -17.57 -10.99 5.87
N LYS A 95 -17.77 -10.77 7.18
CA LYS A 95 -19.12 -10.73 7.79
C LYS A 95 -20.02 -9.70 7.12
N SER A 96 -19.48 -8.52 6.81
CA SER A 96 -20.23 -7.47 6.09
C SER A 96 -20.61 -7.90 4.67
N CYS A 97 -19.66 -8.49 3.93
CA CYS A 97 -19.89 -9.01 2.59
C CYS A 97 -20.98 -10.07 2.59
N VAL A 98 -20.90 -11.05 3.51
CA VAL A 98 -21.91 -12.11 3.67
C VAL A 98 -23.29 -11.51 3.94
N ARG A 99 -23.42 -10.53 4.83
CA ARG A 99 -24.70 -9.85 5.10
C ARG A 99 -25.25 -9.12 3.86
N SER A 100 -24.38 -8.47 3.09
CA SER A 100 -24.75 -7.79 1.85
C SER A 100 -25.26 -8.78 0.80
N LEU A 101 -24.60 -9.93 0.67
CA LEU A 101 -24.99 -10.99 -0.26
C LEU A 101 -26.30 -11.68 0.15
N GLN A 102 -26.52 -11.90 1.45
CA GLN A 102 -27.79 -12.40 1.98
C GLN A 102 -28.94 -11.42 1.72
N LYS A 103 -28.72 -10.11 1.91
CA LYS A 103 -29.71 -9.09 1.60
C LYS A 103 -30.09 -9.06 0.12
N LYS A 104 -29.13 -9.38 -0.76
CA LYS A 104 -29.34 -9.47 -2.21
C LYS A 104 -29.88 -10.84 -2.65
N GLU A 105 -30.15 -11.76 -1.71
CA GLU A 105 -30.54 -13.15 -1.97
C GLU A 105 -29.57 -13.94 -2.87
N ILE A 106 -28.32 -13.50 -2.97
CA ILE A 106 -27.29 -14.15 -3.80
C ILE A 106 -26.70 -15.36 -3.06
N VAL A 107 -26.74 -15.35 -1.72
CA VAL A 107 -26.26 -16.44 -0.87
C VAL A 107 -27.40 -16.88 0.03
N TYR A 108 -27.91 -18.10 -0.19
CA TYR A 108 -28.92 -18.70 0.67
C TYR A 108 -28.33 -19.04 2.03
N ARG A 109 -29.09 -18.73 3.09
CA ARG A 109 -28.74 -19.08 4.47
C ARG A 109 -28.75 -20.60 4.60
N SER A 110 -27.59 -21.24 4.76
CA SER A 110 -27.54 -22.65 5.15
C SER A 110 -28.20 -22.80 6.52
N MET A 111 -29.20 -23.67 6.57
CA MET A 111 -29.96 -24.05 7.77
C MET A 111 -29.08 -24.75 8.80
#